data_AF-A0A2C6AJ53-F1
#
_entry.id   AF-A0A2C6AJ53-F1
#
_cell.length_a   1.000
_cell.length_b   1.000
_cell.length_c   1.000
_cell.angle_alpha   90.00
_cell.angle_beta   90.00
_cell.angle_gamma   90.00
#
_symmetry.space_group_name_H-M   'P 1'
#
loop_
_entity.id
_entity.type
_entity.pdbx_description
1 polymer ?
#
loop_
_entity_poly.entity_id
_entity_poly.type
_entity_poly.pdbx_seq_one_letter_code
_entity_poly.pdbx_strand_id
1 'polypeptide(L)'
;MFCSSLRKRRGWAPTVAGLVASTSHSWKETKLETHDVAFPIQRGHGGPPSFFRILVLCAAQVGSPEARARMERLPLLDGGGKTAVVLVVAGPGDAAALRALQMQTLSLDGVVSVIPVASAAALPSRLDDLRRQCGSTTSPDRQARGRDLLSRCAAGGPLSPGQTDILSGLCAGFGDLARHAFDPDGRARLCAALGDVDGRRVIAFLTSGPSSPTLT
;
A
#
# COMPACT_ATOMS: atom_id res chain seq x y z
N MET A 1 -14.15 0.88 -5.80
CA MET A 1 -14.93 0.71 -7.04
C MET A 1 -14.92 -0.75 -7.42
N PHE A 2 -16.00 -1.25 -8.02
CA PHE A 2 -16.06 -2.60 -8.57
C PHE A 2 -16.75 -2.60 -9.94
N CYS A 3 -16.42 -3.60 -10.77
CA CYS A 3 -16.88 -3.70 -12.14
C CYS A 3 -18.35 -4.16 -12.19
N SER A 4 -19.17 -3.45 -12.96
CA SER A 4 -20.57 -3.83 -13.20
C SER A 4 -20.74 -5.20 -13.87
N SER A 5 -19.70 -5.70 -14.55
CA SER A 5 -19.73 -7.06 -15.12
C SER A 5 -19.81 -8.16 -14.06
N LEU A 6 -19.41 -7.90 -12.82
CA LEU A 6 -19.47 -8.88 -11.72
C LEU A 6 -20.90 -9.36 -11.47
N ARG A 7 -21.91 -8.48 -11.62
CA ARG A 7 -23.33 -8.84 -11.45
C ARG A 7 -23.80 -9.88 -12.47
N LYS A 8 -23.17 -9.93 -13.65
CA LYS A 8 -23.53 -10.86 -14.73
C LYS A 8 -22.82 -12.22 -14.61
N ARG A 9 -21.78 -12.32 -13.78
CA ARG A 9 -21.01 -13.56 -13.60
C ARG A 9 -21.74 -14.48 -12.60
N ARG A 10 -21.94 -15.74 -12.96
CA ARG A 10 -22.53 -16.74 -12.05
C ARG A 10 -21.67 -16.89 -10.79
N GLY A 11 -22.31 -16.97 -9.62
CA GLY A 11 -21.64 -17.11 -8.32
C GLY A 11 -21.21 -15.80 -7.64
N TRP A 12 -21.31 -14.65 -8.32
CA TRP A 12 -20.84 -13.36 -7.81
C TRP A 12 -21.94 -12.48 -7.20
N ALA A 13 -23.21 -12.89 -7.29
CA ALA A 13 -24.32 -12.15 -6.70
C ALA A 13 -24.15 -11.85 -5.19
N PRO A 14 -23.69 -12.81 -4.35
CA PRO A 14 -23.46 -12.53 -2.91
C PRO A 14 -22.37 -11.47 -2.69
N THR A 15 -21.32 -11.48 -3.50
CA THR A 15 -20.26 -10.47 -3.45
C THR A 15 -20.78 -9.10 -3.79
N VAL A 16 -21.55 -8.97 -4.88
CA VAL A 16 -22.12 -7.68 -5.30
C VAL A 16 -23.05 -7.14 -4.21
N ALA A 17 -23.91 -7.99 -3.64
CA ALA A 17 -24.76 -7.62 -2.51
C ALA A 17 -23.93 -7.14 -1.30
N GLY A 18 -22.88 -7.86 -0.93
CA GLY A 18 -22.00 -7.49 0.18
C GLY A 18 -21.20 -6.21 -0.07
N LEU A 19 -20.74 -5.97 -1.30
CA LEU A 19 -20.05 -4.73 -1.66
C LEU A 19 -20.99 -3.52 -1.62
N VAL A 20 -22.22 -3.66 -2.13
CA VAL A 20 -23.23 -2.60 -2.12
C VAL A 20 -23.71 -2.31 -0.69
N ALA A 21 -23.89 -3.35 0.13
CA ALA A 21 -24.34 -3.21 1.52
C ALA A 21 -23.23 -2.76 2.49
N SER A 22 -21.97 -2.77 2.06
CA SER A 22 -20.85 -2.37 2.93
C SER A 22 -20.93 -0.88 3.27
N THR A 23 -21.12 -0.60 4.56
CA THR A 23 -21.19 0.75 5.12
C THR A 23 -19.81 1.33 5.46
N SER A 24 -18.82 0.45 5.67
CA SER A 24 -17.45 0.82 6.06
C SER A 24 -16.78 1.69 5.00
N HIS A 25 -17.03 1.39 3.72
CA HIS A 25 -16.49 2.15 2.60
C HIS A 25 -17.48 2.09 1.44
N SER A 26 -18.01 3.24 1.00
CA SER A 26 -19.00 3.32 -0.10
C SER A 26 -18.43 2.76 -1.41
N TRP A 27 -18.62 1.47 -1.68
CA TRP A 27 -18.19 0.86 -2.92
C TRP A 27 -19.07 1.35 -4.06
N LYS A 28 -18.46 2.03 -5.04
CA LYS A 28 -19.14 2.47 -6.25
C LYS A 28 -19.03 1.42 -7.36
N GLU A 29 -20.17 1.00 -7.88
CA GLU A 29 -20.24 0.20 -9.11
C GLU A 29 -19.88 1.08 -10.32
N THR A 30 -19.00 0.60 -11.19
CA THR A 30 -18.59 1.33 -12.39
C THR A 30 -18.16 0.37 -13.51
N LYS A 31 -18.03 0.87 -14.75
CA LYS A 31 -17.49 0.09 -15.86
C LYS A 31 -15.97 0.08 -15.77
N LEU A 32 -15.40 -1.06 -15.39
CA LEU A 32 -13.95 -1.28 -15.36
C LEU A 32 -13.60 -2.27 -16.48
N GLU A 33 -12.74 -1.86 -17.41
CA GLU A 33 -12.41 -2.69 -18.58
C GLU A 33 -11.26 -3.66 -18.33
N THR A 34 -10.32 -3.28 -17.48
CA THR A 34 -9.07 -4.06 -17.29
C THR A 34 -9.05 -4.90 -16.01
N HIS A 35 -9.86 -4.57 -15.01
CA HIS A 35 -9.83 -5.18 -13.68
C HIS A 35 -11.24 -5.23 -13.08
N ASP A 36 -11.42 -6.03 -12.03
CA ASP A 36 -12.74 -6.26 -11.44
C ASP A 36 -12.99 -5.40 -10.21
N VAL A 37 -11.96 -5.09 -9.43
CA VAL A 37 -12.06 -4.24 -8.23
C VAL A 37 -10.86 -3.30 -8.15
N ALA A 38 -11.11 -2.04 -7.79
CA ALA A 38 -10.04 -1.09 -7.48
C ALA A 38 -10.40 -0.18 -6.30
N PHE A 39 -9.40 0.14 -5.48
CA PHE A 39 -9.54 1.11 -4.40
C PHE A 39 -8.28 1.98 -4.30
N PRO A 40 -8.41 3.25 -3.88
CA PRO A 40 -7.26 4.13 -3.72
C PRO A 40 -6.37 3.66 -2.57
N ILE A 41 -5.07 3.75 -2.79
CA ILE A 41 -4.04 3.56 -1.76
C ILE A 41 -3.43 4.93 -1.46
N GLN A 42 -3.22 5.23 -0.18
CA GLN A 42 -2.47 6.42 0.19
C GLN A 42 -1.01 6.24 -0.22
N ARG A 43 -0.55 7.08 -1.14
CA ARG A 43 0.88 7.34 -1.34
C ARG A 43 1.29 8.46 -0.39
N GLY A 44 2.55 8.43 0.06
CA GLY A 44 3.15 9.55 0.79
C GLY A 44 2.97 10.88 0.04
N HIS A 45 3.03 12.00 0.77
CA HIS A 45 2.66 13.33 0.29
C HIS A 45 3.17 13.67 -1.12
N GLY A 46 2.25 14.17 -1.97
CA GLY A 46 2.56 14.84 -3.24
C GLY A 46 2.46 14.01 -4.51
N GLY A 47 2.29 12.69 -4.43
CA GLY A 47 2.15 11.83 -5.62
C GLY A 47 0.73 11.81 -6.20
N PRO A 48 0.57 11.53 -7.51
CA PRO A 48 -0.75 11.27 -8.10
C PRO A 48 -1.45 10.08 -7.40
N PRO A 49 -2.78 10.08 -7.35
CA PRO A 49 -3.54 9.02 -6.69
C PRO A 49 -3.20 7.65 -7.29
N SER A 50 -2.80 6.70 -6.44
CA SER A 50 -2.54 5.33 -6.86
C SER A 50 -3.67 4.41 -6.46
N PHE A 51 -3.91 3.40 -7.28
CA PHE A 51 -4.97 2.42 -7.04
C PHE A 51 -4.37 1.04 -6.80
N PHE A 52 -4.96 0.32 -5.86
CA PHE A 52 -4.81 -1.13 -5.79
C PHE A 52 -5.79 -1.74 -6.78
N ARG A 53 -5.33 -2.61 -7.68
CA ARG A 53 -6.17 -3.22 -8.72
C ARG A 53 -6.22 -4.73 -8.55
N ILE A 54 -7.41 -5.28 -8.69
CA ILE A 54 -7.67 -6.69 -8.42
C ILE A 54 -8.43 -7.30 -9.59
N LEU A 55 -7.90 -8.40 -10.09
CA LEU A 55 -8.65 -9.35 -10.91
C LEU A 55 -9.26 -10.40 -10.00
N VAL A 56 -10.49 -10.78 -10.31
CA VAL A 56 -11.22 -11.74 -9.50
C VAL A 56 -11.64 -12.91 -10.39
N LEU A 57 -11.12 -14.09 -10.05
CA LEU A 57 -11.28 -15.33 -10.81
C LEU A 57 -12.00 -16.39 -9.95
N CYS A 58 -12.77 -17.25 -10.62
CA CYS A 58 -13.16 -18.56 -10.06
C CYS A 58 -12.28 -19.66 -10.65
N ALA A 59 -12.28 -20.84 -10.02
CA ALA A 59 -11.47 -21.99 -10.44
C ALA A 59 -11.65 -22.35 -11.93
N ALA A 60 -12.87 -22.28 -12.46
CA ALA A 60 -13.17 -22.57 -13.86
C ALA A 60 -12.52 -21.60 -14.87
N GLN A 61 -12.08 -20.42 -14.43
CA GLN A 61 -11.44 -19.43 -15.29
C GLN A 61 -9.92 -19.57 -15.33
N VAL A 62 -9.34 -20.33 -14.40
CA VAL A 62 -7.89 -20.53 -14.32
C VAL A 62 -7.40 -21.26 -15.57
N GLY A 63 -6.37 -20.73 -16.22
CA GLY A 63 -5.84 -21.27 -17.48
C GLY A 63 -6.64 -20.92 -18.73
N SER A 64 -7.77 -20.21 -18.63
CA SER A 64 -8.46 -19.71 -19.81
C SER A 64 -7.61 -18.64 -20.54
N PRO A 65 -7.66 -18.55 -21.88
CA PRO A 65 -6.94 -17.53 -22.64
C PRO A 65 -7.32 -16.11 -22.21
N GLU A 66 -8.59 -15.89 -21.88
CA GLU A 66 -9.09 -14.60 -21.41
C GLU A 66 -8.48 -14.22 -20.05
N ALA A 67 -8.49 -15.14 -19.07
CA ALA A 67 -7.90 -14.87 -17.76
C ALA A 67 -6.41 -14.59 -17.86
N ARG A 68 -5.69 -15.36 -18.68
CA ARG A 68 -4.26 -15.17 -18.94
C ARG A 68 -3.97 -13.80 -19.53
N ALA A 69 -4.68 -13.41 -20.59
CA ALA A 69 -4.50 -12.11 -21.23
C ALA A 69 -4.82 -10.94 -20.28
N ARG A 70 -5.79 -11.12 -19.36
CA ARG A 70 -6.08 -10.11 -18.33
C ARG A 70 -4.98 -10.04 -17.28
N MET A 71 -4.43 -11.18 -16.86
CA MET A 71 -3.33 -11.25 -15.90
C MET A 71 -2.03 -10.65 -16.45
N GLU A 72 -1.71 -10.89 -17.72
CA GLU A 72 -0.53 -10.32 -18.41
C GLU A 72 -0.64 -8.78 -18.53
N ARG A 73 -1.86 -8.26 -18.75
CA ARG A 73 -2.09 -6.81 -18.84
C ARG A 73 -2.11 -6.11 -17.49
N LEU A 74 -2.50 -6.82 -16.42
CA LEU A 74 -2.69 -6.23 -15.09
C LEU A 74 -1.45 -5.48 -14.55
N PRO A 75 -0.22 -6.04 -14.57
CA PRO A 75 0.96 -5.35 -14.08
C PRO A 75 1.42 -4.21 -15.00
N LEU A 76 1.00 -4.17 -16.27
CA LEU A 76 1.34 -3.07 -17.18
C LEU A 76 0.59 -1.77 -16.82
N LEU A 77 -0.41 -1.84 -15.95
CA LEU A 77 -1.19 -0.69 -15.50
C LEU A 77 -0.45 0.08 -14.41
N ASP A 78 -0.52 1.42 -14.47
CA ASP A 78 -0.01 2.35 -13.46
C ASP A 78 1.47 2.13 -13.06
N GLY A 79 2.30 1.64 -13.99
CA GLY A 79 3.74 1.47 -13.80
C GLY A 79 4.15 0.27 -12.94
N GLY A 80 3.42 -0.86 -13.00
CA GLY A 80 3.80 -2.07 -12.26
C GLY A 80 3.30 -2.15 -10.82
N GLY A 81 2.45 -1.20 -10.41
CA GLY A 81 2.12 -1.00 -9.00
C GLY A 81 0.89 -1.74 -8.50
N LYS A 82 1.05 -2.49 -7.39
CA LYS A 82 -0.01 -2.92 -6.44
C LYS A 82 -1.22 -3.59 -7.09
N THR A 83 -0.94 -4.71 -7.74
CA THR A 83 -1.92 -5.57 -8.39
C THR A 83 -2.05 -6.91 -7.67
N ALA A 84 -3.26 -7.48 -7.64
CA ALA A 84 -3.48 -8.83 -7.15
C ALA A 84 -4.50 -9.60 -8.00
N VAL A 85 -4.42 -10.92 -7.94
CA VAL A 85 -5.45 -11.83 -8.44
C VAL A 85 -6.08 -12.52 -7.24
N VAL A 86 -7.38 -12.32 -7.06
CA VAL A 86 -8.18 -13.05 -6.09
C VAL A 86 -8.73 -14.29 -6.76
N LEU A 87 -8.49 -15.46 -6.14
CA LEU A 87 -9.10 -16.72 -6.56
C LEU A 87 -10.14 -17.16 -5.54
N VAL A 88 -11.38 -17.38 -5.98
CA VAL A 88 -12.40 -18.03 -5.15
C VAL A 88 -12.22 -19.54 -5.19
N VAL A 89 -12.00 -20.10 -4.00
CA VAL A 89 -11.74 -21.52 -3.72
C VAL A 89 -12.89 -22.04 -2.87
N ALA A 90 -14.00 -22.42 -3.50
CA ALA A 90 -15.27 -22.78 -2.85
C ALA A 90 -15.58 -24.30 -2.89
N GLY A 91 -14.87 -25.09 -3.70
CA GLY A 91 -15.18 -26.51 -3.92
C GLY A 91 -13.98 -27.45 -3.91
N PRO A 92 -14.25 -28.77 -3.78
CA PRO A 92 -13.23 -29.80 -3.91
C PRO A 92 -12.68 -29.80 -5.34
N GLY A 93 -11.37 -29.56 -5.48
CA GLY A 93 -10.69 -29.38 -6.77
C GLY A 93 -10.08 -27.99 -6.95
N ASP A 94 -10.54 -26.99 -6.22
CA ASP A 94 -10.06 -25.60 -6.36
C ASP A 94 -8.62 -25.41 -5.85
N ALA A 95 -8.12 -26.32 -5.02
CA ALA A 95 -6.71 -26.36 -4.62
C ALA A 95 -5.77 -26.67 -5.80
N ALA A 96 -6.24 -27.42 -6.81
CA ALA A 96 -5.49 -27.62 -8.05
C ALA A 96 -5.49 -26.34 -8.90
N ALA A 97 -6.63 -25.64 -8.95
CA ALA A 97 -6.74 -24.34 -9.64
C ALA A 97 -5.84 -23.27 -8.98
N LEU A 98 -5.77 -23.24 -7.64
CA LEU A 98 -4.86 -22.34 -6.93
C LEU A 98 -3.39 -22.61 -7.27
N ARG A 99 -2.99 -23.89 -7.26
CA ARG A 99 -1.62 -24.30 -7.62
C ARG A 99 -1.30 -23.95 -9.08
N ALA A 100 -2.22 -24.24 -10.00
CA ALA A 100 -2.07 -23.89 -11.41
C ALA A 100 -1.94 -22.37 -11.60
N LEU A 101 -2.74 -21.58 -10.90
CA LEU A 101 -2.69 -20.13 -10.94
C LEU A 101 -1.36 -19.59 -10.39
N GLN A 102 -0.89 -20.13 -9.26
CA GLN A 102 0.41 -19.77 -8.69
C GLN A 102 1.56 -20.07 -9.65
N MET A 103 1.54 -21.24 -10.30
CA MET A 103 2.52 -21.58 -11.34
C MET A 103 2.45 -20.61 -12.53
N GLN A 104 1.26 -20.25 -12.99
CA GLN A 104 1.08 -19.27 -14.08
C GLN A 104 1.64 -17.90 -13.71
N THR A 105 1.44 -17.44 -12.47
CA THR A 105 1.99 -16.16 -12.01
C THR A 105 3.51 -16.12 -11.97
N LEU A 106 4.19 -17.26 -11.80
CA LEU A 106 5.65 -17.33 -11.87
C LEU A 106 6.18 -17.06 -13.28
N SER A 107 5.36 -17.30 -14.31
CA SER A 107 5.72 -17.08 -15.72
C SER A 107 5.31 -15.70 -16.24
N LEU A 108 4.75 -14.83 -15.40
CA LEU A 108 4.37 -13.48 -15.79
C LEU A 108 5.50 -12.49 -15.51
N ASP A 109 5.69 -11.56 -16.44
CA ASP A 109 6.55 -10.40 -16.23
C ASP A 109 5.86 -9.41 -15.28
N GLY A 110 6.09 -9.58 -13.98
CA GLY A 110 5.59 -8.70 -12.93
C GLY A 110 5.18 -9.41 -11.64
N VAL A 111 5.16 -8.68 -10.53
CA VAL A 111 4.76 -9.24 -9.23
C VAL A 111 3.25 -9.17 -9.09
N VAL A 112 2.57 -10.27 -9.42
CA VAL A 112 1.13 -10.42 -9.21
C VAL A 112 0.88 -11.35 -8.02
N SER A 113 0.38 -10.78 -6.92
CA SER A 113 0.06 -11.58 -5.73
C SER A 113 -1.25 -12.36 -5.93
N VAL A 114 -1.24 -13.65 -5.62
CA VAL A 114 -2.45 -14.49 -5.62
C VAL A 114 -3.03 -14.53 -4.21
N ILE A 115 -4.30 -14.15 -4.07
CA ILE A 115 -5.03 -14.13 -2.78
C ILE A 115 -6.18 -15.16 -2.85
N PRO A 116 -6.07 -16.30 -2.15
CA PRO A 116 -7.15 -17.26 -2.08
C PRO A 116 -8.27 -16.76 -1.15
N VAL A 117 -9.52 -16.96 -1.55
CA VAL A 117 -10.70 -16.63 -0.73
C VAL A 117 -11.65 -17.82 -0.75
N ALA A 118 -12.10 -18.25 0.43
CA ALA A 118 -12.91 -19.47 0.59
C ALA A 118 -14.30 -19.39 -0.07
N SER A 119 -14.81 -18.19 -0.32
CA SER A 119 -16.07 -17.99 -1.03
C SER A 119 -16.17 -16.59 -1.61
N ALA A 120 -17.04 -16.41 -2.60
CA ALA A 120 -17.35 -15.10 -3.15
C ALA A 120 -17.93 -14.15 -2.06
N ALA A 121 -18.68 -14.69 -1.10
CA ALA A 121 -19.27 -13.92 0.00
C ALA A 121 -18.22 -13.38 1.00
N ALA A 122 -17.06 -14.03 1.14
CA ALA A 122 -15.98 -13.57 2.00
C ALA A 122 -15.13 -12.45 1.37
N LEU A 123 -15.27 -12.20 0.06
CA LEU A 123 -14.46 -11.21 -0.65
C LEU A 123 -14.59 -9.78 -0.11
N PRO A 124 -15.80 -9.23 0.19
CA PRO A 124 -15.92 -7.87 0.70
C PRO A 124 -15.09 -7.63 1.97
N SER A 125 -15.19 -8.54 2.95
CA SER A 125 -14.41 -8.45 4.20
C SER A 125 -12.90 -8.51 3.94
N ARG A 126 -12.46 -9.38 3.01
CA ARG A 126 -11.05 -9.46 2.61
C ARG A 126 -10.54 -8.21 1.90
N LEU A 127 -11.38 -7.55 1.10
CA LEU A 127 -11.04 -6.29 0.47
C LEU A 127 -10.90 -5.16 1.49
N ASP A 128 -11.75 -5.13 2.51
CA ASP A 128 -11.64 -4.18 3.61
C ASP A 128 -10.35 -4.40 4.43
N ASP A 129 -10.01 -5.67 4.73
CA ASP A 129 -8.73 -6.02 5.38
C ASP A 129 -7.53 -5.55 4.56
N LEU A 130 -7.51 -5.89 3.27
CA LEU A 130 -6.42 -5.55 2.36
C LEU A 130 -6.26 -4.03 2.23
N ARG A 131 -7.37 -3.31 2.20
CA ARG A 131 -7.36 -1.84 2.14
C ARG A 131 -6.80 -1.23 3.42
N ARG A 132 -7.19 -1.74 4.60
CA ARG A 132 -6.59 -1.32 5.88
C ARG A 132 -5.09 -1.57 5.90
N GLN A 133 -4.65 -2.75 5.47
CA GLN A 133 -3.23 -3.08 5.38
C GLN A 133 -2.49 -2.13 4.44
N CYS A 134 -3.04 -1.84 3.26
CA CYS A 134 -2.43 -0.88 2.32
C CYS A 134 -2.35 0.54 2.89
N GLY A 135 -3.27 0.93 3.78
CA GLY A 135 -3.24 2.21 4.50
C GLY A 135 -2.26 2.23 5.68
N SER A 136 -1.94 1.07 6.27
CA SER A 136 -1.08 0.94 7.44
C SER A 136 0.35 0.49 7.13
N THR A 137 0.64 -0.01 5.93
CA THR A 137 1.95 -0.60 5.60
C THR A 137 3.01 0.47 5.32
N THR A 138 3.68 0.95 6.36
CA THR A 138 5.14 1.04 6.30
C THR A 138 5.67 -0.40 6.33
N SER A 139 6.23 -0.92 5.22
CA SER A 139 6.91 -2.21 5.29
C SER A 139 8.05 -2.13 6.32
N PRO A 140 8.43 -3.23 7.01
CA PRO A 140 9.53 -3.20 7.97
C PRO A 140 10.83 -2.66 7.33
N ASP A 141 11.11 -3.00 6.07
CA ASP A 141 12.22 -2.42 5.30
C ASP A 141 12.08 -0.91 5.08
N ARG A 142 10.88 -0.43 4.77
CA ARG A 142 10.60 1.00 4.59
C ARG A 142 10.69 1.75 5.92
N GLN A 143 10.29 1.12 7.01
CA GLN A 143 10.41 1.68 8.37
C GLN A 143 11.88 1.72 8.80
N ALA A 144 12.67 0.68 8.52
CA ALA A 144 14.10 0.66 8.76
C ALA A 144 14.83 1.74 7.94
N ARG A 145 14.52 1.86 6.64
CA ARG A 145 15.07 2.95 5.79
C ARG A 145 14.61 4.33 6.23
N GLY A 146 13.35 4.46 6.65
CA GLY A 146 12.81 5.72 7.18
C GLY A 146 13.52 6.15 8.46
N ARG A 147 13.80 5.21 9.37
CA ARG A 147 14.60 5.44 10.58
C ARG A 147 16.05 5.81 10.25
N ASP A 148 16.70 5.10 9.32
CA ASP A 148 18.07 5.46 8.90
C ASP A 148 18.12 6.89 8.34
N LEU A 149 17.16 7.27 7.50
CA LEU A 149 17.06 8.62 6.96
C LEU A 149 16.77 9.66 8.04
N LEU A 150 15.83 9.40 8.96
CA LEU A 150 15.53 10.29 10.09
C LEU A 150 16.74 10.48 11.00
N SER A 151 17.54 9.43 11.22
CA SER A 151 18.76 9.55 12.01
C SER A 151 19.73 10.56 11.40
N ARG A 152 19.72 10.74 10.06
CA ARG A 152 20.58 11.68 9.35
C ARG A 152 20.02 13.09 9.23
N CYS A 153 18.79 13.35 9.68
CA CYS A 153 18.15 14.66 9.64
C CYS A 153 18.64 15.60 10.76
N ALA A 154 19.94 15.64 11.02
CA ALA A 154 20.56 16.49 12.04
C ALA A 154 21.92 17.02 11.57
N ALA A 155 22.23 18.27 11.92
CA ALA A 155 23.51 18.89 11.59
C ALA A 155 24.68 18.23 12.35
N GLY A 156 25.84 18.12 11.69
CA GLY A 156 27.10 17.62 12.27
C GLY A 156 27.24 16.09 12.40
N GLY A 157 26.15 15.31 12.32
CA GLY A 157 26.21 13.85 12.41
C GLY A 157 24.85 13.21 12.68
N PRO A 158 24.74 11.87 12.57
CA PRO A 158 23.48 11.19 12.81
C PRO A 158 23.06 11.28 14.30
N LEU A 159 21.74 11.27 14.53
CA LEU A 159 21.13 11.13 15.83
C LEU A 159 21.38 9.73 16.40
N SER A 160 21.36 9.62 17.72
CA SER A 160 21.39 8.31 18.38
C SER A 160 20.10 7.52 18.07
N PRO A 161 20.11 6.18 18.23
CA PRO A 161 18.91 5.36 18.04
C PRO A 161 17.73 5.83 18.90
N GLY A 162 17.97 6.17 20.17
CA GLY A 162 16.94 6.67 21.07
C GLY A 162 16.33 8.00 20.63
N GLN A 163 17.16 8.93 20.14
CA GLN A 163 16.69 10.21 19.60
C GLN A 163 15.93 10.03 18.27
N THR A 164 16.38 9.10 17.44
CA THR A 164 15.70 8.72 16.19
C THR A 164 14.32 8.13 16.48
N ASP A 165 14.20 7.34 17.55
CA ASP A 165 12.93 6.75 17.98
C ASP A 165 11.96 7.81 18.49
N ILE A 166 12.43 8.73 19.33
CA ILE A 166 11.63 9.87 19.80
C ILE A 166 11.15 10.71 18.61
N LEU A 167 12.04 11.03 17.66
CA LEU A 167 11.69 11.79 16.46
C LEU A 167 10.68 11.06 15.58
N SER A 168 10.81 9.74 15.43
CA SER A 168 9.88 8.91 14.65
C SER A 168 8.48 8.83 15.29
N GLY A 169 8.39 8.92 16.62
CA GLY A 169 7.12 8.99 17.34
C GLY A 169 6.50 10.40 17.31
N LEU A 170 7.33 11.44 17.22
CA LEU A 170 6.88 12.83 17.20
C LEU A 170 6.32 13.26 15.84
N CYS A 171 6.83 12.68 14.74
CA CYS A 171 6.49 13.09 13.38
C CYS A 171 5.86 11.94 12.58
N ALA A 172 4.73 12.20 11.92
CA ALA A 172 4.09 11.22 11.03
C ALA A 172 4.87 10.99 9.71
N GLY A 173 5.89 11.80 9.44
CA GLY A 173 6.80 11.68 8.30
C GLY A 173 7.63 12.95 8.07
N PHE A 174 8.45 12.97 7.01
CA PHE A 174 9.36 14.09 6.71
C PHE A 174 8.65 15.43 6.45
N GLY A 175 7.44 15.42 5.91
CA GLY A 175 6.65 16.66 5.73
C GLY A 175 6.22 17.28 7.06
N ASP A 176 5.85 16.44 8.02
CA ASP A 176 5.48 16.85 9.37
C ASP A 176 6.70 17.34 10.16
N LEU A 177 7.83 16.64 9.99
CA LEU A 177 9.13 17.07 10.51
C LEU A 177 9.54 18.45 9.96
N ALA A 178 9.43 18.67 8.65
CA ALA A 178 9.70 19.97 8.04
C ALA A 178 8.77 21.05 8.60
N ARG A 179 7.46 20.77 8.69
CA ARG A 179 6.50 21.69 9.31
C ARG A 179 6.92 22.08 10.73
N HIS A 180 7.33 21.12 11.56
CA HIS A 180 7.82 21.42 12.90
C HIS A 180 9.11 22.25 12.92
N ALA A 181 10.01 22.05 11.97
CA ALA A 181 11.24 22.84 11.88
C ALA A 181 11.02 24.29 11.40
N PHE A 182 9.95 24.57 10.65
CA PHE A 182 9.63 25.92 10.17
C PHE A 182 8.61 26.67 11.04
N ASP A 183 7.96 25.99 11.98
CA ASP A 183 6.96 26.55 12.90
C ASP A 183 7.56 26.80 14.31
N PRO A 184 7.38 27.99 14.93
CA PRO A 184 7.92 28.28 16.25
C PRO A 184 7.50 27.29 17.35
N ASP A 185 6.21 26.90 17.37
CA ASP A 185 5.69 25.93 18.35
C ASP A 185 6.23 24.53 18.05
N GLY A 186 6.35 24.18 16.77
CA GLY A 186 7.01 22.97 16.31
C GLY A 186 8.48 22.87 16.76
N ARG A 187 9.23 23.97 16.69
CA ARG A 187 10.62 24.04 17.17
C ARG A 187 10.72 23.83 18.67
N ALA A 188 9.83 24.46 19.44
CA ALA A 188 9.77 24.26 20.88
C ALA A 188 9.47 22.80 21.23
N ARG A 189 8.56 22.14 20.50
CA ARG A 189 8.25 20.70 20.66
C ARG A 189 9.44 19.81 20.31
N LEU A 190 10.19 20.12 19.25
CA LEU A 190 11.40 19.38 18.88
C LEU A 190 12.48 19.47 19.96
N CYS A 191 12.75 20.66 20.49
CA CYS A 191 13.72 20.84 21.58
C CYS A 191 13.24 20.21 22.90
N ALA A 192 11.95 20.26 23.20
CA ALA A 192 11.40 19.61 24.40
C ALA A 192 11.50 18.07 24.33
N ALA A 193 11.30 17.48 23.15
CA ALA A 193 11.34 16.05 22.96
C ALA A 193 12.77 15.49 22.84
N LEU A 194 13.63 16.15 22.07
CA LEU A 194 14.99 15.67 21.77
C LEU A 194 16.06 16.25 22.72
N GLY A 195 15.72 17.29 23.47
CA GLY A 195 16.65 18.16 24.16
C GLY A 195 17.14 19.31 23.28
N ASP A 196 17.58 20.41 23.91
CA ASP A 196 17.99 21.63 23.20
C ASP A 196 19.11 21.40 22.16
N VAL A 197 20.04 20.49 22.46
CA VAL A 197 21.18 20.22 21.57
C VAL A 197 20.72 19.52 20.30
N ASP A 198 20.08 18.36 20.41
CA ASP A 198 19.65 17.58 19.25
C ASP A 198 18.47 18.22 18.52
N GLY A 199 17.54 18.85 19.25
CA GLY A 199 16.44 19.62 18.67
C GLY A 199 16.94 20.75 17.75
N ARG A 200 17.93 21.55 18.21
CA ARG A 200 18.53 22.61 17.38
C ARG A 200 19.29 22.05 16.18
N ARG A 201 19.95 20.90 16.31
CA ARG A 201 20.66 20.25 15.19
C ARG A 201 19.69 19.78 14.10
N VAL A 202 18.53 19.26 14.47
CA VAL A 202 17.46 18.86 13.53
C VAL A 202 16.86 20.09 12.84
N ILE A 203 16.56 21.15 13.60
CA ILE A 203 16.04 22.40 13.05
C ILE A 203 17.05 22.99 12.05
N ALA A 204 18.32 23.10 12.45
CA ALA A 204 19.38 23.67 11.61
C ALA A 204 19.57 22.87 10.30
N PHE A 205 19.50 21.54 10.34
CA PHE A 205 19.58 20.71 9.15
C PHE A 205 18.47 21.03 8.14
N LEU A 206 17.24 21.25 8.61
CA LEU A 206 16.08 21.49 7.75
C LEU A 206 15.98 22.94 7.27
N THR A 207 16.44 23.91 8.07
CA THR A 207 16.38 25.33 7.71
C THR A 207 17.58 25.80 6.90
N SER A 208 18.74 25.18 7.12
CA SER A 208 20.03 25.65 6.58
C SER A 208 20.72 24.62 5.68
N GLY A 209 20.15 23.41 5.55
CA GLY A 209 20.71 22.31 4.78
C GLY A 209 21.81 21.53 5.51
N PRO A 210 22.26 20.40 4.94
CA PRO A 210 23.35 19.62 5.52
C PRO A 210 24.64 20.44 5.53
N SER A 211 25.25 20.59 6.70
CA SER A 211 26.59 21.17 6.82
C SER A 211 27.59 20.19 6.23
N SER A 212 28.29 20.56 5.15
CA SER A 212 29.36 19.74 4.59
C SER A 212 30.42 19.46 5.66
N PRO A 213 30.88 18.21 5.83
CA PRO A 213 32.04 17.95 6.65
C PRO A 213 33.23 18.67 6.00
N THR A 214 33.80 19.63 6.72
CA THR A 214 35.06 20.25 6.34
C THR A 214 36.12 19.16 6.38
N LEU A 215 36.62 18.75 5.21
CA LEU A 215 37.77 17.87 5.09
C LEU A 215 38.98 18.62 5.67
N THR A 216 39.45 18.17 6.83
CA THR A 216 40.79 18.47 7.37
C THR A 216 41.59 17.19 7.39
#